data_AF-A0A1R1PC58-F1
#
_entry.id   AF-A0A1R1PC58-F1
#
_cell.length_a   1.000
_cell.length_b   1.000
_cell.length_c   1.000
_cell.angle_alpha   90.00
_cell.angle_beta   90.00
_cell.angle_gamma   90.00
#
_symmetry.space_group_name_H-M   'P 1'
#
loop_
_entity.id
_entity.type
_entity.pdbx_description
1 polymer ?
#
loop_
_entity_poly.entity_id
_entity_poly.type
_entity_poly.pdbx_seq_one_letter_code
_entity_poly.pdbx_strand_id
1 'polypeptide(L)'
;MGDYLIVGVHSDAEVEKNKGPCVMKEQERYAAVRACKWVDMVVEDAPYVTQLEYLDKYDVDFVVHGDDITTAADGTDCYELVKKAGRYKECKRTIGVSTTEIVGRMLLLTRYHHMGVKGADGELDETRVSDFSKVG
;
A
#
# COMPACT_ATOMS: atom_id res chain seq x y z
N MET A 1 -7.83 0.69 18.60
CA MET A 1 -7.74 -0.74 18.23
C MET A 1 -6.41 -1.25 18.79
N GLY A 2 -6.30 -1.42 20.11
CA GLY A 2 -5.03 -1.75 20.78
C GLY A 2 -4.20 -0.53 21.17
N ASP A 3 -3.07 -0.79 21.84
CA ASP A 3 -2.15 0.20 22.44
C ASP A 3 -0.74 0.16 21.83
N TYR A 4 -0.45 -0.83 20.97
CA TYR A 4 0.83 -1.03 20.30
C TYR A 4 0.61 -1.47 18.85
N LEU A 5 1.32 -0.86 17.89
CA LEU A 5 1.18 -1.11 16.47
C LEU A 5 2.47 -1.66 15.85
N ILE A 6 2.38 -2.90 15.37
CA ILE A 6 3.41 -3.55 14.55
C ILE A 6 2.98 -3.48 13.08
N VAL A 7 3.89 -3.05 12.20
CA VAL A 7 3.65 -3.01 10.76
C VAL A 7 4.66 -3.89 10.03
N GLY A 8 4.16 -4.93 9.36
CA GLY A 8 4.94 -5.74 8.43
C GLY A 8 5.08 -5.06 7.08
N VAL A 9 6.28 -5.05 6.52
CA VAL A 9 6.55 -4.48 5.19
C VAL A 9 7.28 -5.54 4.36
N HIS A 10 6.73 -5.86 3.19
CA HIS A 10 7.29 -6.88 2.28
C HIS A 10 8.61 -6.41 1.63
N SER A 11 9.48 -7.34 1.30
CA SER A 11 10.67 -7.08 0.47
C SER A 11 10.32 -6.75 -0.98
N ASP A 12 11.26 -6.18 -1.71
CA ASP A 12 11.06 -5.85 -3.14
C ASP A 12 10.79 -7.12 -3.96
N ALA A 13 11.49 -8.22 -3.68
CA ALA A 13 11.32 -9.50 -4.36
C ALA A 13 9.90 -10.07 -4.17
N GLU A 14 9.37 -9.99 -2.96
CA GLU A 14 8.06 -10.53 -2.62
C GLU A 14 6.92 -9.69 -3.25
N VAL A 15 7.08 -8.36 -3.30
CA VAL A 15 6.11 -7.49 -3.99
C VAL A 15 6.16 -7.68 -5.50
N GLU A 16 7.36 -7.81 -6.10
CA GLU A 16 7.51 -8.04 -7.54
C GLU A 16 6.83 -9.34 -7.98
N LYS A 17 6.96 -10.40 -7.18
CA LYS A 17 6.31 -11.69 -7.42
C LYS A 17 4.78 -11.61 -7.40
N ASN A 18 4.19 -10.81 -6.51
CA ASN A 18 2.73 -10.81 -6.27
C ASN A 18 1.96 -9.69 -6.97
N LYS A 19 2.61 -8.57 -7.27
CA LYS A 19 1.95 -7.37 -7.81
C LYS A 19 2.73 -6.73 -8.96
N GLY A 20 4.05 -6.68 -8.86
CA GLY A 20 4.94 -6.03 -9.81
C GLY A 20 5.92 -5.07 -9.12
N PRO A 21 6.86 -4.48 -9.87
CA PRO A 21 7.96 -3.72 -9.29
C PRO A 21 7.47 -2.43 -8.61
N CYS A 22 8.06 -2.10 -7.45
CA CYS A 22 7.81 -0.85 -6.74
C CYS A 22 8.68 0.29 -7.26
N VAL A 23 8.13 1.51 -7.20
CA VAL A 23 8.91 2.74 -7.42
C VAL A 23 9.89 2.97 -6.26
N MET A 24 9.42 2.83 -5.01
CA MET A 24 10.25 2.94 -3.82
C MET A 24 10.88 1.59 -3.47
N LYS A 25 12.19 1.59 -3.22
CA LYS A 25 12.93 0.42 -2.74
C LYS A 25 12.51 0.05 -1.33
N GLU A 26 12.67 -1.22 -0.97
CA GLU A 26 12.26 -1.74 0.33
C GLU A 26 12.81 -0.95 1.51
N GLN A 27 14.08 -0.53 1.45
CA GLN A 27 14.71 0.27 2.51
C GLN A 27 14.05 1.64 2.69
N GLU A 28 13.60 2.27 1.59
CA GLU A 28 12.86 3.53 1.63
C GLU A 28 11.47 3.32 2.22
N ARG A 29 10.81 2.21 1.87
CA ARG A 29 9.50 1.84 2.42
C ARG A 29 9.60 1.54 3.92
N TYR A 30 10.62 0.81 4.36
CA TYR A 30 10.87 0.56 5.79
C TYR A 30 11.08 1.86 6.56
N ALA A 31 11.90 2.78 6.04
CA ALA A 31 12.12 4.08 6.64
C ALA A 31 10.85 4.94 6.70
N ALA A 32 10.05 4.95 5.63
CA ALA A 32 8.79 5.71 5.57
C ALA A 32 7.79 5.22 6.62
N VAL A 33 7.64 3.90 6.79
CA VAL A 33 6.73 3.32 7.80
C VAL A 33 7.24 3.58 9.22
N ARG A 34 8.55 3.47 9.47
CA ARG A 34 9.14 3.82 10.79
C ARG A 34 8.92 5.27 11.19
N ALA A 35 8.87 6.18 10.22
CA ALA A 35 8.62 7.60 10.48
C ALA A 35 7.15 7.92 10.76
N CYS A 36 6.24 6.96 10.58
CA CYS A 36 4.83 7.15 10.89
C CYS A 36 4.61 7.22 12.40
N LYS A 37 4.05 8.34 12.88
CA LYS A 37 3.89 8.64 14.32
C LYS A 37 3.10 7.62 15.15
N TRP A 38 2.35 6.74 14.49
CA TRP A 38 1.52 5.72 15.14
C TRP A 38 2.18 4.34 15.19
N VAL A 39 3.29 4.14 14.46
CA VAL A 39 3.95 2.84 14.34
C VAL A 39 4.98 2.71 15.45
N ASP A 40 4.88 1.64 16.23
CA ASP A 40 5.82 1.33 17.31
C ASP A 40 6.95 0.41 16.84
N MET A 41 6.65 -0.53 15.93
CA MET A 41 7.62 -1.49 15.39
C MET A 41 7.39 -1.77 13.91
N VAL A 42 8.49 -1.89 13.16
CA VAL A 42 8.47 -2.33 11.76
C VAL A 42 9.14 -3.68 11.64
N VAL A 43 8.43 -4.64 11.03
CA VAL A 43 8.96 -5.95 10.65
C VAL A 43 9.28 -5.91 9.16
N GLU A 44 10.58 -5.93 8.83
CA GLU A 44 11.06 -6.01 7.45
C GLU A 44 10.88 -7.42 6.89
N ASP A 45 10.83 -7.54 5.56
CA ASP A 45 10.63 -8.80 4.83
C ASP A 45 9.45 -9.64 5.35
N ALA A 46 8.34 -8.97 5.64
CA ALA A 46 7.12 -9.65 6.05
C ALA A 46 6.54 -10.48 4.88
N PRO A 47 5.98 -11.67 5.12
CA PRO A 47 5.40 -12.50 4.06
C PRO A 47 4.18 -11.82 3.42
N TYR A 48 3.95 -12.05 2.12
CA TYR A 48 2.82 -11.43 1.41
C TYR A 48 1.46 -11.94 1.90
N VAL A 49 1.37 -13.25 2.15
CA VAL A 49 0.20 -13.88 2.78
C VAL A 49 0.43 -13.91 4.28
N THR A 50 -0.53 -13.40 5.04
CA THR A 50 -0.39 -13.28 6.49
C THR A 50 -0.52 -14.65 7.15
N GLN A 51 0.52 -15.03 7.90
CA GLN A 51 0.60 -16.33 8.56
C GLN A 51 0.39 -16.20 10.07
N LEU A 52 -0.31 -17.16 10.67
CA LEU A 52 -0.62 -17.13 12.12
C LEU A 52 0.65 -17.22 12.97
N GLU A 53 1.67 -17.93 12.47
CA GLU A 53 2.97 -18.08 13.09
C GLU A 53 3.68 -16.73 13.28
N TYR A 54 3.43 -15.77 12.38
CA TYR A 54 3.96 -14.41 12.53
C TYR A 54 3.22 -13.63 13.61
N LEU A 55 1.90 -13.81 13.72
CA LEU A 55 1.15 -13.18 14.80
C LEU A 55 1.61 -13.72 16.15
N ASP A 56 1.82 -15.02 16.26
CA ASP A 56 2.25 -15.65 17.51
C ASP A 56 3.70 -15.29 17.86
N LYS A 57 4.59 -15.22 16.85
CA LYS A 57 5.99 -14.80 17.03
C LYS A 57 6.13 -13.39 17.61
N TYR A 58 5.24 -12.48 17.21
CA TYR A 58 5.27 -11.07 17.63
C TYR A 58 4.19 -10.72 18.66
N ASP A 59 3.50 -11.71 19.22
CA ASP A 59 2.42 -11.53 20.20
C ASP A 59 1.33 -10.53 19.76
N VAL A 60 0.89 -10.67 18.50
CA VAL A 60 -0.10 -9.77 17.86
C VAL A 60 -1.51 -10.28 18.06
N ASP A 61 -2.37 -9.57 18.78
CA ASP A 61 -3.75 -10.01 19.03
C ASP A 61 -4.58 -10.23 17.75
N PHE A 62 -4.50 -9.27 16.81
CA PHE A 62 -5.27 -9.29 15.56
C PHE A 62 -4.58 -8.46 14.47
N VAL A 63 -4.92 -8.76 13.22
CA VAL A 63 -4.49 -8.04 12.03
C VAL A 63 -5.57 -7.04 11.62
N VAL A 64 -5.13 -5.88 11.12
CA VAL A 64 -6.00 -4.85 10.55
C VAL A 64 -5.63 -4.64 9.09
N HIS A 65 -6.63 -4.62 8.22
CA HIS A 65 -6.45 -4.26 6.81
C HIS A 65 -7.62 -3.39 6.32
N GLY A 66 -7.46 -2.78 5.15
CA GLY A 66 -8.56 -2.13 4.43
C GLY A 66 -9.68 -3.12 4.06
N ASP A 67 -10.82 -2.56 3.67
CA ASP A 67 -12.02 -3.27 3.21
C ASP A 67 -11.93 -3.75 1.75
N ASP A 68 -10.74 -3.69 1.15
CA ASP A 68 -10.46 -4.15 -0.21
C ASP A 68 -10.17 -5.65 -0.30
N ILE A 69 -10.46 -6.22 -1.48
CA ILE A 69 -10.14 -7.62 -1.78
C ILE A 69 -8.65 -7.74 -2.04
N THR A 70 -7.95 -8.51 -1.21
CA THR A 70 -6.52 -8.76 -1.34
C THR A 70 -6.24 -10.22 -1.64
N THR A 71 -5.72 -10.48 -2.83
CA THR A 71 -5.29 -11.82 -3.24
C THR A 71 -3.80 -11.87 -3.56
N ALA A 72 -3.17 -13.01 -3.28
CA ALA A 72 -1.85 -13.33 -3.78
C ALA A 72 -1.87 -13.63 -5.29
N ALA A 73 -0.70 -13.83 -5.90
CA ALA A 73 -0.57 -14.10 -7.34
C ALA A 73 -1.36 -15.34 -7.80
N ASP A 74 -1.57 -16.31 -6.91
CA ASP A 74 -2.32 -17.54 -7.16
C ASP A 74 -3.85 -17.40 -6.93
N GLY A 75 -4.31 -16.21 -6.53
CA GLY A 75 -5.72 -15.92 -6.25
C GLY A 75 -6.16 -16.24 -4.82
N THR A 76 -5.26 -16.70 -3.95
CA THR A 76 -5.56 -16.97 -2.53
C THR A 76 -5.79 -15.68 -1.76
N ASP A 77 -6.80 -15.64 -0.88
CA ASP A 77 -7.03 -14.51 0.04
C ASP A 77 -5.88 -14.40 1.03
N CYS A 78 -5.18 -13.25 1.02
CA CYS A 78 -4.00 -13.01 1.84
C CYS A 78 -4.25 -13.13 3.35
N TYR A 79 -5.51 -13.05 3.80
CA TYR A 79 -5.90 -13.05 5.20
C TYR A 79 -6.82 -14.23 5.57
N GLU A 80 -6.97 -15.23 4.71
CA GLU A 80 -7.89 -16.36 4.94
C GLU A 80 -7.67 -17.04 6.30
N LEU A 81 -6.42 -17.35 6.63
CA LEU A 81 -6.05 -18.01 7.89
C LEU A 81 -6.39 -17.16 9.11
N VAL A 82 -6.11 -15.86 9.02
CA VAL A 82 -6.32 -14.89 10.10
C VAL A 82 -7.81 -14.61 10.33
N LYS A 83 -8.59 -14.55 9.24
CA LYS A 83 -10.06 -14.46 9.28
C LYS A 83 -10.66 -15.70 9.93
N LYS A 84 -10.23 -16.91 9.53
CA LYS A 84 -10.68 -18.18 10.15
C LYS A 84 -10.36 -18.27 11.64
N ALA A 85 -9.24 -17.68 12.07
CA ALA A 85 -8.85 -17.61 13.48
C ALA A 85 -9.61 -16.55 14.29
N GLY A 86 -10.48 -15.74 13.67
CA GLY A 86 -11.19 -14.64 14.34
C GLY A 86 -10.28 -13.46 14.73
N ARG A 87 -9.09 -13.37 14.14
CA ARG A 87 -8.03 -12.38 14.45
C ARG A 87 -7.88 -11.34 13.33
N TYR A 88 -8.96 -11.02 12.62
CA TYR A 88 -8.96 -10.04 11.53
C TYR A 88 -9.97 -8.92 11.80
N LYS A 89 -9.57 -7.68 11.56
CA LYS A 89 -10.41 -6.48 11.66
C LYS A 89 -10.21 -5.60 10.43
N GLU A 90 -11.25 -4.85 10.10
CA GLU A 90 -11.23 -3.95 8.94
C GLU A 90 -11.19 -2.49 9.36
N CYS A 91 -10.47 -1.68 8.60
CA CYS A 91 -10.53 -0.23 8.66
C CYS A 91 -11.02 0.33 7.32
N LYS A 92 -11.76 1.45 7.37
CA LYS A 92 -12.29 2.07 6.15
C LYS A 92 -11.17 2.76 5.39
N ARG A 93 -11.18 2.62 4.06
CA ARG A 93 -10.30 3.37 3.17
C ARG A 93 -10.45 4.89 3.38
N THR A 94 -9.32 5.60 3.32
CA THR A 94 -9.32 7.08 3.33
C THR A 94 -9.74 7.61 1.96
N ILE A 95 -10.73 8.51 1.94
CA ILE A 95 -11.28 9.07 0.71
C ILE A 95 -10.35 10.16 0.17
N GLY A 96 -10.19 10.20 -1.17
CA GLY A 96 -9.50 11.30 -1.87
C GLY A 96 -7.97 11.20 -1.90
N VAL A 97 -7.41 10.03 -1.59
CA VAL A 97 -5.98 9.76 -1.78
C VAL A 97 -5.74 8.28 -2.11
N SER A 98 -4.91 8.02 -3.12
CA SER A 98 -4.37 6.70 -3.43
C SER A 98 -3.05 6.82 -4.20
N THR A 99 -2.28 5.73 -4.28
CA THR A 99 -1.05 5.70 -5.08
C THR A 99 -1.34 5.90 -6.57
N THR A 100 -2.41 5.29 -7.09
CA THR A 100 -2.87 5.49 -8.47
C THR A 100 -3.22 6.95 -8.75
N GLU A 101 -3.88 7.62 -7.81
CA GLU A 101 -4.22 9.03 -7.94
C GLU A 101 -2.96 9.92 -7.96
N ILE A 102 -1.99 9.65 -7.08
CA ILE A 102 -0.72 10.38 -7.05
C ILE A 102 0.03 10.22 -8.37
N VAL A 103 0.13 8.99 -8.90
CA VAL A 103 0.73 8.73 -10.22
C VAL A 103 -0.03 9.46 -11.32
N GLY A 104 -1.37 9.44 -11.29
CA GLY A 104 -2.21 10.18 -12.25
C GLY A 104 -1.91 11.68 -12.26
N ARG A 105 -1.78 12.30 -11.08
CA ARG A 105 -1.39 13.72 -10.95
C ARG A 105 0.00 13.99 -11.52
N MET A 106 0.98 13.13 -11.26
CA MET A 106 2.35 13.25 -11.81
C MET A 106 2.35 13.17 -13.34
N LEU A 107 1.57 12.24 -13.91
CA LEU A 107 1.46 12.07 -15.36
C LEU A 107 0.78 13.26 -16.03
N LEU A 108 -0.24 13.86 -15.40
CA LEU A 108 -0.92 15.05 -15.93
C LEU A 108 -0.02 16.30 -15.94
N LEU A 109 0.84 16.45 -14.94
CA LEU A 109 1.78 17.59 -14.84
C LEU A 109 2.92 17.55 -15.86
N THR A 110 3.24 16.37 -16.39
CA THR A 110 4.43 16.15 -17.23
C THR A 110 4.06 15.77 -18.67
N ARG A 111 2.93 16.21 -19.21
CA ARG A 111 2.50 15.76 -20.56
C ARG A 111 3.25 16.39 -21.72
N TYR A 112 3.71 17.64 -21.59
CA TYR A 112 4.20 18.43 -22.73
C TYR A 112 5.72 18.60 -22.80
N HIS A 113 6.45 18.13 -21.79
CA HIS A 113 7.90 18.34 -21.68
C HIS A 113 8.73 17.78 -22.85
N HIS A 114 8.22 16.77 -23.58
CA HIS A 114 8.87 16.19 -24.77
C HIS A 114 8.30 16.71 -26.10
N MET A 115 7.19 17.46 -26.07
CA MET A 115 6.51 17.99 -27.26
C MET A 115 6.98 19.41 -27.64
N GLY A 116 7.88 20.02 -26.86
CA GLY A 116 8.44 21.35 -27.15
C GLY A 116 7.42 22.50 -27.07
N VAL A 117 6.24 22.25 -26.51
CA VAL A 117 5.16 23.25 -26.36
C VAL A 117 5.50 24.16 -25.19
N LYS A 118 6.12 25.32 -25.48
CA LYS A 118 6.40 26.34 -24.46
C LYS A 118 5.09 26.91 -23.90
N GLY A 119 4.87 26.74 -22.60
CA GLY A 119 3.78 27.39 -21.86
C GLY A 119 2.69 26.48 -21.31
N ALA A 120 2.76 25.16 -21.51
CA ALA A 120 1.80 24.19 -20.96
C ALA A 120 2.35 23.38 -19.75
N ASP A 121 3.59 23.65 -19.34
CA ASP A 121 4.22 22.95 -18.23
C ASP A 121 3.82 23.61 -16.90
N GLY A 122 3.01 22.90 -16.09
CA GLY A 122 2.73 23.28 -14.69
C GLY A 122 1.27 23.58 -14.33
N GLU A 123 0.35 23.69 -15.29
CA GLU A 123 -1.09 23.78 -14.98
C GLU A 123 -1.69 22.36 -14.84
N LEU A 124 -2.27 22.08 -13.67
CA LEU A 124 -3.05 20.88 -13.42
C LEU A 124 -4.38 20.98 -14.18
N ASP A 125 -4.61 20.08 -15.13
CA ASP A 125 -5.94 19.87 -15.70
C ASP A 125 -6.83 19.14 -14.68
N GLU A 126 -7.47 19.91 -13.79
CA GLU A 126 -8.35 19.42 -12.74
C GLU A 126 -9.53 18.58 -13.29
N THR A 127 -9.95 18.83 -14.53
CA THR A 127 -11.08 18.12 -15.16
C THR A 127 -10.80 16.64 -15.39
N ARG A 128 -9.52 16.25 -15.39
CA ARG A 128 -9.05 14.90 -15.70
C ARG A 128 -8.47 14.15 -14.51
N VAL A 129 -8.30 14.82 -13.37
CA VAL A 129 -7.88 14.16 -12.13
C VAL A 129 -8.88 13.08 -11.73
N SER A 130 -10.17 13.30 -12.03
CA SER A 130 -11.24 12.32 -11.77
C SER A 130 -11.16 11.03 -12.60
N ASP A 131 -10.38 11.01 -13.68
CA ASP A 131 -10.20 9.80 -14.51
C ASP A 131 -9.42 8.72 -13.76
N PHE A 132 -8.57 9.12 -12.80
CA PHE A 132 -7.72 8.22 -12.02
C PHE A 132 -8.29 7.89 -10.64
N SER A 133 -9.29 8.64 -10.15
CA SER A 133 -9.87 8.45 -8.82
C SER A 133 -11.01 7.42 -8.76
N LYS A 134 -11.53 6.97 -9.91
CA LYS A 134 -12.68 6.05 -10.00
C LYS A 134 -12.34 4.56 -10.05
N VAL A 135 -11.05 4.20 -10.01
CA VAL A 135 -10.59 2.81 -10.26
C VAL A 135 -9.71 2.27 -9.12
N GLY A 136 -9.80 2.86 -7.92
CA GLY A 136 -8.90 2.56 -6.80
C GLY A 136 -9.57 1.85 -5.65
#